data_AF-A0A7C5W7W0-F1
#
_entry.id   AF-A0A7C5W7W0-F1
#
_cell.length_a   1.000
_cell.length_b   1.000
_cell.length_c   1.000
_cell.angle_alpha   90.00
_cell.angle_beta   90.00
_cell.angle_gamma   90.00
#
_symmetry.space_group_name_H-M   'P 1'
#
loop_
_entity.id
_entity.type
_entity.pdbx_description
1 polymer ?
#
loop_
_entity_poly.entity_id
_entity_poly.type
_entity_poly.pdbx_seq_one_letter_code
_entity_poly.pdbx_strand_id
1 'polypeptide(L)'
;MKKSLIVFLFIFSLFGFTHGQKQDYIVFTAYQGFFSRIYVLNMDGSVHTFHEYENYRWQDMTVIDNEVYVAEAFMPGIYKVDIFTGDLTLIMHDFWLYYFYGLAWDGTYFYVKEWSMNRYDINGVNHGSASFSGTVLGATFHDDYYWMLGNENVIKCYDFSSWPTLVEVPGNNFTPPSSHCRGLWHDGEYFWTAESIESQLGKIYKFDLQGQVVQEWWAPAFRGWGAVTVSYGPVMLPGDANCDGVVDVLDVITIVNYIMGLNPEPFCFENADVNQDNTINLLDVIEVINIISGKRFAF
;
A
#
# COMPACT_ATOMS: atom_id res chain seq x y z
N MET A 1 12.69 -55.91 39.15
CA MET A 1 12.76 -54.45 38.90
C MET A 1 12.96 -54.20 37.42
N LYS A 2 11.88 -53.95 36.67
CA LYS A 2 11.95 -53.53 35.25
C LYS A 2 12.13 -52.01 35.21
N LYS A 3 13.22 -51.52 34.61
CA LYS A 3 13.40 -50.10 34.29
C LYS A 3 12.69 -49.82 32.97
N SER A 4 11.66 -48.98 33.00
CA SER A 4 10.99 -48.47 31.80
C SER A 4 11.81 -47.29 31.27
N LEU A 5 12.24 -47.36 30.01
CA LEU A 5 12.91 -46.27 29.30
C LEU A 5 11.82 -45.50 28.55
N ILE A 6 11.52 -44.28 29.00
CA ILE A 6 10.61 -43.36 28.30
C ILE A 6 11.41 -42.70 27.18
N VAL A 7 11.04 -42.98 25.93
CA VAL A 7 11.55 -42.28 24.75
C VAL A 7 10.67 -41.05 24.53
N PHE A 8 11.23 -39.85 24.70
CA PHE A 8 10.60 -38.60 24.30
C PHE A 8 10.70 -38.47 22.78
N LEU A 9 9.56 -38.59 22.07
CA LEU A 9 9.47 -38.22 20.67
C LEU A 9 9.41 -36.69 20.59
N PHE A 10 10.50 -36.05 20.19
CA PHE A 10 10.46 -34.66 19.75
C PHE A 10 9.85 -34.63 18.35
N ILE A 11 8.59 -34.19 18.25
CA ILE A 11 8.00 -33.79 16.97
C ILE A 11 8.62 -32.42 16.65
N PHE A 12 9.68 -32.42 15.84
CA PHE A 12 10.05 -31.21 15.11
C PHE A 12 8.94 -30.98 14.08
N SER A 13 8.08 -29.99 14.33
CA SER A 13 7.31 -29.39 13.24
C SER A 13 8.31 -28.75 12.30
N LEU A 14 8.56 -29.39 11.16
CA LEU A 14 9.10 -28.72 10.00
C LEU A 14 8.09 -27.64 9.63
N PHE A 15 8.36 -26.40 10.04
CA PHE A 15 7.80 -25.23 9.40
C PHE A 15 8.26 -25.31 7.94
N GLY A 16 7.37 -25.79 7.07
CA GLY A 16 7.51 -25.51 5.65
C GLY A 16 7.43 -24.01 5.52
N PHE A 17 8.56 -23.37 5.26
CA PHE A 17 8.54 -22.01 4.73
C PHE A 17 7.85 -22.10 3.37
N THR A 18 6.61 -21.62 3.30
CA THR A 18 6.00 -21.26 2.03
C THR A 18 6.74 -20.02 1.53
N HIS A 19 7.79 -20.22 0.75
CA HIS A 19 8.32 -19.15 -0.09
C HIS A 19 7.29 -18.88 -1.20
N GLY A 20 7.15 -17.62 -1.64
CA GLY A 20 6.35 -17.27 -2.82
C GLY A 20 4.94 -16.69 -2.59
N GLN A 21 4.45 -16.53 -1.37
CA GLN A 21 3.15 -15.86 -1.16
C GLN A 21 3.35 -14.35 -1.03
N LYS A 22 2.58 -13.56 -1.80
CA LYS A 22 2.43 -12.12 -1.55
C LYS A 22 1.98 -11.93 -0.10
N GLN A 23 2.70 -11.09 0.63
CA GLN A 23 2.37 -10.70 1.98
C GLN A 23 1.74 -9.31 1.97
N ASP A 24 0.53 -9.22 2.51
CA ASP A 24 -0.14 -7.95 2.69
C ASP A 24 0.35 -7.25 3.96
N TYR A 25 0.51 -5.94 3.85
CA TYR A 25 0.87 -5.06 4.94
C TYR A 25 -0.11 -3.90 5.04
N ILE A 26 -0.32 -3.45 6.28
CA ILE A 26 -0.98 -2.18 6.56
C ILE A 26 0.11 -1.14 6.74
N VAL A 27 0.02 -0.02 6.03
CA VAL A 27 0.90 1.13 6.21
C VAL A 27 0.11 2.22 6.93
N PHE A 28 0.67 2.71 8.04
CA PHE A 28 -0.02 3.61 8.96
C PHE A 28 0.85 4.82 9.32
N THR A 29 0.28 6.03 9.24
CA THR A 29 0.96 7.26 9.64
C THR A 29 0.52 7.73 11.02
N ALA A 30 1.46 8.23 11.82
CA ALA A 30 1.17 8.90 13.09
C ALA A 30 2.11 10.08 13.33
N TYR A 31 1.61 11.11 14.03
CA TYR A 31 2.35 12.33 14.34
C TYR A 31 2.31 12.66 15.84
N GLN A 32 3.49 12.73 16.47
CA GLN A 32 3.65 12.90 17.91
C GLN A 32 4.72 13.95 18.20
N GLY A 33 4.31 15.23 18.26
CA GLY A 33 5.20 16.34 18.60
C GLY A 33 5.99 16.84 17.40
N PHE A 34 7.28 16.56 17.31
CA PHE A 34 8.10 16.89 16.13
C PHE A 34 8.45 15.66 15.29
N PHE A 35 7.93 14.50 15.67
CA PHE A 35 8.23 13.23 15.03
C PHE A 35 6.97 12.69 14.37
N SER A 36 7.06 12.46 13.06
CA SER A 36 6.10 11.60 12.36
C SER A 36 6.71 10.23 12.13
N ARG A 37 5.85 9.21 12.10
CA ARG A 37 6.25 7.83 11.84
C ARG A 37 5.39 7.22 10.76
N ILE A 38 6.01 6.37 9.95
CA ILE A 38 5.32 5.46 9.05
C ILE A 38 5.59 4.06 9.59
N TYR A 39 4.52 3.38 9.98
CA TYR A 39 4.55 2.00 10.46
C TYR A 39 4.12 1.06 9.34
N VAL A 40 4.80 -0.07 9.24
CA VAL A 40 4.39 -1.21 8.43
C VAL A 40 3.95 -2.29 9.40
N LEU A 41 2.70 -2.73 9.30
CA LEU A 41 2.11 -3.75 10.16
C LEU A 41 1.82 -5.00 9.34
N ASN A 42 2.02 -6.16 9.94
CA ASN A 42 1.43 -7.39 9.43
C ASN A 42 -0.09 -7.32 9.57
N MET A 43 -0.84 -8.09 8.78
CA MET A 43 -2.31 -8.12 8.84
C MET A 43 -2.88 -8.62 10.19
N ASP A 44 -2.06 -9.17 11.08
CA ASP A 44 -2.45 -9.49 12.46
C ASP A 44 -2.33 -8.29 13.43
N GLY A 45 -1.86 -7.13 12.94
CA GLY A 45 -1.65 -5.89 13.69
C GLY A 45 -0.29 -5.77 14.38
N SER A 46 0.57 -6.79 14.30
CA SER A 46 1.94 -6.69 14.81
C SER A 46 2.79 -5.74 13.94
N VAL A 47 3.66 -4.95 14.58
CA VAL A 47 4.57 -4.05 13.86
C VAL A 47 5.65 -4.89 13.18
N HIS A 48 5.72 -4.79 11.85
CA HIS A 48 6.78 -5.38 11.04
C HIS A 48 8.04 -4.50 11.06
N THR A 49 7.89 -3.21 10.73
CA THR A 49 8.93 -2.18 10.84
C THR A 49 8.30 -0.80 11.02
N PHE A 50 9.10 0.21 11.35
CA PHE A 50 8.68 1.61 11.29
C PHE A 50 9.88 2.53 11.02
N HIS A 51 9.58 3.67 10.41
CA HIS A 51 10.55 4.73 10.14
C HIS A 51 10.08 6.03 10.77
N GLU A 52 11.00 6.76 11.41
CA GLU A 52 10.73 8.00 12.12
C GLU A 52 11.38 9.18 11.41
N TYR A 53 10.63 10.27 11.32
CA TYR A 53 10.98 11.45 10.54
C TYR A 53 10.82 12.71 11.40
N GLU A 54 11.91 13.44 11.57
CA GLU A 54 11.95 14.70 12.32
C GLU A 54 11.46 15.88 11.47
N ASN A 55 10.61 16.73 12.05
CA ASN A 55 10.04 17.92 11.41
C ASN A 55 9.14 17.64 10.20
N TYR A 56 8.66 16.40 10.07
CA TYR A 56 7.60 16.03 9.15
C TYR A 56 6.27 15.94 9.90
N ARG A 57 5.19 16.21 9.20
CA ARG A 57 3.81 15.94 9.61
C ARG A 57 3.13 15.14 8.51
N TRP A 58 3.25 13.82 8.61
CA TRP A 58 2.55 12.90 7.72
C TRP A 58 1.06 12.97 7.97
N GLN A 59 0.32 13.14 6.87
CA GLN A 59 -1.12 13.20 6.88
C GLN A 59 -1.65 11.98 6.14
N ASP A 60 -2.44 12.23 5.09
CA ASP A 60 -3.13 11.22 4.32
C ASP A 60 -2.17 10.50 3.37
N MET A 61 -2.59 9.33 2.92
CA MET A 61 -1.80 8.47 2.05
C MET A 61 -2.67 7.93 0.92
N THR A 62 -2.03 7.67 -0.23
CA THR A 62 -2.62 6.90 -1.31
C THR A 62 -1.63 5.86 -1.82
N VAL A 63 -2.14 4.87 -2.54
CA VAL A 63 -1.33 3.83 -3.18
C VAL A 63 -1.49 3.97 -4.70
N ILE A 64 -0.36 3.92 -5.41
CA ILE A 64 -0.32 3.91 -6.88
C ILE A 64 0.61 2.76 -7.26
N ASP A 65 0.12 1.81 -8.05
CA ASP A 65 0.90 0.64 -8.49
C ASP A 65 1.64 -0.08 -7.34
N ASN A 66 0.96 -0.24 -6.20
CA ASN A 66 1.48 -0.84 -4.96
C ASN A 66 2.59 -0.04 -4.24
N GLU A 67 2.82 1.20 -4.65
CA GLU A 67 3.75 2.13 -4.01
C GLU A 67 2.99 3.16 -3.16
N VAL A 68 3.55 3.51 -2.00
CA VAL A 68 2.89 4.42 -1.06
C VAL A 68 3.34 5.85 -1.29
N TYR A 69 2.35 6.74 -1.40
CA TYR A 69 2.52 8.18 -1.48
C TYR A 69 1.88 8.83 -0.25
N VAL A 70 2.61 9.72 0.41
CA VAL A 70 2.18 10.40 1.63
C VAL A 70 2.21 11.91 1.45
N ALA A 71 1.18 12.58 1.97
CA ALA A 71 1.14 14.03 2.03
C ALA A 71 1.86 14.54 3.29
N GLU A 72 2.68 15.58 3.10
CA GLU A 72 3.34 16.31 4.16
C GLU A 72 2.65 17.65 4.37
N ALA A 73 2.29 17.94 5.63
CA ALA A 73 1.45 19.08 5.97
C ALA A 73 2.16 20.42 6.13
N PHE A 74 3.37 20.47 6.70
CA PHE A 74 4.03 21.72 7.10
C PHE A 74 4.92 22.33 6.01
N MET A 75 5.49 21.48 5.18
CA MET A 75 6.18 21.69 3.93
C MET A 75 5.34 21.02 2.82
N PRO A 76 4.23 21.68 2.39
CA PRO A 76 3.26 21.16 1.46
C PRO A 76 3.86 20.40 0.28
N GLY A 77 3.85 19.07 0.40
CA GLY A 77 4.45 18.18 -0.58
C GLY A 77 3.87 16.78 -0.56
N ILE A 78 4.16 16.03 -1.61
CA ILE A 78 3.87 14.61 -1.71
C ILE A 78 5.19 13.87 -1.86
N TYR A 79 5.37 12.83 -1.05
CA TYR A 79 6.52 11.96 -1.07
C TYR A 79 6.09 10.55 -1.43
N LYS A 80 6.83 9.91 -2.32
CA LYS A 80 6.84 8.45 -2.43
C LYS A 80 7.74 7.89 -1.34
N VAL A 81 7.30 6.80 -0.71
CA VAL A 81 7.98 6.19 0.43
C VAL A 81 8.37 4.76 0.07
N ASP A 82 9.65 4.43 0.22
CA ASP A 82 10.07 3.04 0.40
C ASP A 82 9.73 2.63 1.83
N ILE A 83 8.74 1.76 2.00
CA ILE A 83 8.21 1.44 3.32
C ILE A 83 9.13 0.53 4.15
N PHE A 84 10.16 -0.09 3.54
CA PHE A 84 11.08 -0.99 4.22
C PHE A 84 12.40 -0.32 4.57
N THR A 85 12.88 0.60 3.74
CA THR A 85 14.08 1.40 4.05
C THR A 85 13.74 2.72 4.74
N GLY A 86 12.52 3.23 4.53
CA GLY A 86 12.08 4.54 4.97
C GLY A 86 12.52 5.68 4.05
N ASP A 87 13.14 5.37 2.90
CA ASP A 87 13.64 6.39 1.98
C ASP A 87 12.48 7.16 1.34
N LEU A 88 12.70 8.46 1.18
CA LEU A 88 11.72 9.39 0.63
C LEU A 88 12.16 9.88 -0.74
N THR A 89 11.27 9.78 -1.71
CA THR A 89 11.40 10.46 -3.01
C THR A 89 10.39 11.59 -3.07
N LEU A 90 10.87 12.84 -3.16
CA LEU A 90 9.99 14.00 -3.34
C LEU A 90 9.35 13.95 -4.72
N ILE A 91 8.02 13.91 -4.76
CA ILE A 91 7.24 13.94 -6.01
C ILE A 91 6.90 15.37 -6.38
N MET A 92 6.40 16.12 -5.40
CA MET A 92 6.02 17.51 -5.60
C MET A 92 6.14 18.29 -4.30
N HIS A 93 6.39 19.58 -4.45
CA HIS A 93 6.31 20.53 -3.36
C HIS A 93 5.73 21.85 -3.88
N ASP A 94 4.84 22.47 -3.12
CA ASP A 94 4.25 23.76 -3.47
C ASP A 94 4.42 24.75 -2.32
N PHE A 95 5.50 25.54 -2.38
CA PHE A 95 5.83 26.56 -1.38
C PHE A 95 4.84 27.74 -1.32
N TRP A 96 3.88 27.81 -2.24
CA TRP A 96 2.83 28.83 -2.22
C TRP A 96 1.65 28.45 -1.33
N LEU A 97 1.56 27.18 -0.94
CA LEU A 97 0.50 26.66 -0.08
C LEU A 97 0.99 26.66 1.37
N TYR A 98 0.07 26.82 2.32
CA TYR A 98 0.41 26.89 3.75
C TYR A 98 0.33 25.53 4.44
N TYR A 99 -0.58 24.66 3.99
CA TYR A 99 -0.85 23.41 4.69
C TYR A 99 -1.56 22.34 3.85
N PHE A 100 -1.04 21.11 3.76
CA PHE A 100 -1.72 20.00 3.07
C PHE A 100 -2.63 19.15 3.96
N TYR A 101 -3.85 18.95 3.47
CA TYR A 101 -4.79 18.00 4.01
C TYR A 101 -5.35 17.11 2.91
N GLY A 102 -5.51 15.82 3.23
CA GLY A 102 -6.02 14.83 2.29
C GLY A 102 -5.04 14.53 1.15
N LEU A 103 -5.14 13.33 0.59
CA LEU A 103 -4.39 12.95 -0.59
C LEU A 103 -5.18 11.89 -1.35
N ALA A 104 -5.73 12.27 -2.50
CA ALA A 104 -6.43 11.35 -3.38
C ALA A 104 -5.74 11.30 -4.75
N TRP A 105 -5.87 10.18 -5.44
CA TRP A 105 -5.35 9.95 -6.79
C TRP A 105 -6.45 9.40 -7.67
N ASP A 106 -6.74 10.04 -8.82
CA ASP A 106 -7.81 9.62 -9.74
C ASP A 106 -7.32 8.70 -10.88
N GLY A 107 -6.05 8.30 -10.88
CA GLY A 107 -5.41 7.62 -12.00
C GLY A 107 -4.54 8.53 -12.89
N THR A 108 -4.70 9.85 -12.77
CA THR A 108 -3.95 10.84 -13.58
C THR A 108 -3.36 11.96 -12.73
N TYR A 109 -4.09 12.44 -11.73
CA TYR A 109 -3.72 13.57 -10.88
C TYR A 109 -3.87 13.24 -9.40
N PHE A 110 -2.94 13.75 -8.62
CA PHE A 110 -3.10 13.94 -7.19
C PHE A 110 -4.03 15.11 -6.92
N TYR A 111 -4.87 14.97 -5.90
CA TYR A 111 -5.73 16.04 -5.38
C TYR A 111 -5.42 16.27 -3.91
N VAL A 112 -5.07 17.51 -3.60
CA VAL A 112 -4.72 17.96 -2.24
C VAL A 112 -5.49 19.22 -1.91
N LYS A 113 -5.96 19.31 -0.67
CA LYS A 113 -6.73 20.46 -0.20
C LYS A 113 -5.85 21.42 0.59
N GLU A 114 -5.83 22.68 0.13
CA GLU A 114 -5.30 23.84 0.86
C GLU A 114 -6.10 25.07 0.40
N TRP A 115 -7.01 25.58 1.25
CA TRP A 115 -8.09 26.56 0.98
C TRP A 115 -9.01 26.29 -0.23
N SER A 116 -8.42 25.99 -1.37
CA SER A 116 -8.98 25.43 -2.61
C SER A 116 -8.56 23.96 -2.77
N MET A 117 -9.15 23.29 -3.75
CA MET A 117 -8.66 22.00 -4.22
C MET A 117 -7.57 22.25 -5.26
N ASN A 118 -6.41 21.62 -5.13
CA ASN A 118 -5.30 21.74 -6.07
C ASN A 118 -5.01 20.36 -6.65
N ARG A 119 -4.63 20.31 -7.93
CA ARG A 119 -4.24 19.03 -8.56
C ARG A 119 -2.89 19.08 -9.24
N TYR A 120 -2.18 17.96 -9.17
CA TYR A 120 -0.83 17.81 -9.70
C TYR A 120 -0.70 16.47 -10.40
N ASP A 121 0.11 16.38 -11.46
CA ASP A 121 0.40 15.07 -12.06
C ASP A 121 1.45 14.30 -11.25
N ILE A 122 1.75 13.07 -11.68
CA ILE A 122 2.72 12.18 -11.03
C ILE A 122 4.15 12.74 -11.01
N ASN A 123 4.45 13.73 -11.86
CA ASN A 123 5.75 14.41 -11.89
C ASN A 123 5.74 15.73 -11.08
N GLY A 124 4.65 16.01 -10.38
CA GLY A 124 4.49 17.18 -9.54
C GLY A 124 4.19 18.47 -10.28
N VAL A 125 3.81 18.42 -11.56
CA VAL A 125 3.39 19.62 -12.30
C VAL A 125 1.99 20.01 -11.85
N ASN A 126 1.78 21.29 -11.53
CA ASN A 126 0.46 21.82 -11.16
C ASN A 126 -0.47 21.89 -12.39
N HIS A 127 -1.68 21.33 -12.28
CA HIS A 127 -2.72 21.32 -13.33
C HIS A 127 -3.99 22.09 -12.94
N GLY A 128 -3.81 23.09 -12.08
CA GLY A 128 -4.81 24.08 -11.70
C GLY A 128 -5.42 23.85 -10.32
N SER A 129 -6.30 24.78 -9.96
CA SER A 129 -7.03 24.79 -8.70
C SER A 129 -8.52 25.00 -8.92
N ALA A 130 -9.33 24.51 -7.99
CA ALA A 130 -10.78 24.62 -7.98
C ALA A 130 -11.26 25.16 -6.63
N SER A 131 -12.29 26.02 -6.65
CA SER A 131 -12.90 26.50 -5.42
C SER A 131 -13.51 25.33 -4.65
N PHE A 132 -13.11 25.15 -3.40
CA PHE A 132 -13.62 24.06 -2.57
C PHE A 132 -13.58 24.43 -1.09
N SER A 133 -14.75 24.65 -0.48
CA SER A 133 -14.85 25.08 0.92
C SER A 133 -14.80 23.93 1.93
N GLY A 134 -14.81 22.68 1.48
CA GLY A 134 -14.84 21.51 2.35
C GLY A 134 -13.58 21.40 3.23
N THR A 135 -13.77 21.12 4.52
CA THR A 135 -12.64 20.73 5.39
C THR A 135 -12.34 19.26 5.15
N VAL A 136 -11.19 18.95 4.56
CA VAL A 136 -10.76 17.57 4.28
C VAL A 136 -9.91 17.07 5.44
N LEU A 137 -10.30 15.95 6.03
CA LEU A 137 -9.53 15.21 7.04
C LEU A 137 -8.92 13.92 6.47
N GLY A 138 -9.44 13.45 5.34
CA GLY A 138 -8.96 12.34 4.54
C GLY A 138 -9.73 12.27 3.23
N ALA A 139 -9.13 11.76 2.16
CA ALA A 139 -9.81 11.65 0.88
C ALA A 139 -9.25 10.56 -0.03
N THR A 140 -10.12 10.00 -0.87
CA THR A 140 -9.74 8.98 -1.85
C THR A 140 -10.62 9.07 -3.09
N PHE A 141 -10.22 8.40 -4.17
CA PHE A 141 -11.10 8.15 -5.30
C PHE A 141 -11.62 6.72 -5.26
N HIS A 142 -12.89 6.57 -5.59
CA HIS A 142 -13.52 5.28 -5.80
C HIS A 142 -14.67 5.46 -6.79
N ASP A 143 -14.71 4.60 -7.81
CA ASP A 143 -15.69 4.63 -8.91
C ASP A 143 -15.77 6.00 -9.59
N ASP A 144 -14.61 6.58 -9.93
CA ASP A 144 -14.46 7.92 -10.54
C ASP A 144 -14.96 9.11 -9.70
N TYR A 145 -15.42 8.87 -8.47
CA TYR A 145 -15.86 9.90 -7.54
C TYR A 145 -14.82 10.20 -6.46
N TYR A 146 -14.73 11.47 -6.08
CA TYR A 146 -13.93 11.92 -4.96
C TYR A 146 -14.73 11.75 -3.66
N TRP A 147 -14.22 10.92 -2.77
CA TRP A 147 -14.79 10.71 -1.43
C TRP A 147 -13.93 11.43 -0.41
N MET A 148 -14.55 12.26 0.43
CA MET A 148 -13.83 12.96 1.50
C MET A 148 -14.45 12.71 2.87
N LEU A 149 -13.59 12.46 3.84
CA LEU A 149 -13.92 12.54 5.24
C LEU A 149 -13.83 14.00 5.71
N GLY A 150 -14.97 14.57 6.11
CA GLY A 150 -15.05 15.93 6.62
C GLY A 150 -15.00 16.05 8.16
N ASN A 151 -14.85 17.27 8.66
CA ASN A 151 -14.94 17.57 10.10
C ASN A 151 -16.36 17.45 10.69
N GLU A 152 -17.37 17.28 9.84
CA GLU A 152 -18.77 17.03 10.22
C GLU A 152 -19.02 15.58 10.65
N ASN A 153 -17.98 14.73 10.69
CA ASN A 153 -18.10 13.29 10.92
C ASN A 153 -18.98 12.60 9.85
N VAL A 154 -18.81 13.01 8.60
CA VAL A 154 -19.51 12.45 7.43
C VAL A 154 -18.50 12.30 6.31
N ILE A 155 -18.56 11.17 5.63
CA ILE A 155 -17.87 10.93 4.37
C ILE A 155 -18.83 11.32 3.24
N LYS A 156 -18.43 12.28 2.40
CA LYS A 156 -19.24 12.82 1.30
C LYS A 156 -18.60 12.52 -0.05
N CYS A 157 -19.45 12.24 -1.04
CA CYS A 157 -19.07 11.97 -2.42
C CYS A 157 -19.19 13.23 -3.29
N TYR A 158 -18.23 13.44 -4.19
CA TYR A 158 -18.20 14.55 -5.13
C TYR A 158 -17.82 14.09 -6.54
N ASP A 159 -18.46 14.69 -7.54
CA ASP A 159 -18.14 14.54 -8.95
C ASP A 159 -17.13 15.62 -9.37
N PHE A 160 -15.96 15.17 -9.82
CA PHE A 160 -14.85 16.01 -10.29
C PHE A 160 -14.69 15.99 -11.81
N SER A 161 -15.54 15.25 -12.54
CA SER A 161 -15.46 15.09 -14.01
C SER A 161 -15.56 16.41 -14.77
N SER A 162 -16.21 17.42 -14.17
CA SER A 162 -16.38 18.76 -14.73
C SER A 162 -15.36 19.78 -14.22
N TRP A 163 -14.14 19.33 -13.88
CA TRP A 163 -13.06 20.17 -13.36
C TRP A 163 -12.92 21.51 -14.12
N PRO A 164 -12.80 22.66 -13.44
CA PRO A 164 -12.62 22.85 -11.99
C PRO A 164 -13.93 22.98 -11.19
N THR A 165 -15.06 22.54 -11.75
CA THR A 165 -16.34 22.52 -11.02
C THR A 165 -16.47 21.20 -10.27
N LEU A 166 -16.64 21.29 -8.95
CA LEU A 166 -16.76 20.15 -8.05
C LEU A 166 -18.18 20.13 -7.50
N VAL A 167 -18.90 19.02 -7.70
CA VAL A 167 -20.33 18.93 -7.34
C VAL A 167 -20.53 17.82 -6.33
N GLU A 168 -21.07 18.14 -5.15
CA GLU A 168 -21.46 17.10 -4.18
C GLU A 168 -22.55 16.22 -4.79
N VAL A 169 -22.43 14.90 -4.66
CA VAL A 169 -23.42 13.92 -5.12
C VAL A 169 -24.44 13.69 -4.00
N PRO A 170 -25.67 14.26 -4.08
CA PRO A 170 -26.59 14.24 -2.96
C PRO A 170 -27.04 12.82 -2.60
N GLY A 171 -27.07 12.50 -1.31
CA GLY A 171 -27.46 11.17 -0.82
C GLY A 171 -26.33 10.13 -0.83
N ASN A 172 -25.21 10.39 -1.51
CA ASN A 172 -24.01 9.56 -1.45
C ASN A 172 -23.12 10.02 -0.30
N ASN A 173 -23.54 9.70 0.92
CA ASN A 173 -22.77 9.94 2.13
C ASN A 173 -23.03 8.87 3.18
N PHE A 174 -22.06 8.71 4.09
CA PHE A 174 -22.14 7.79 5.21
C PHE A 174 -21.25 8.26 6.36
N THR A 175 -21.41 7.67 7.53
CA THR A 175 -20.64 8.03 8.73
C THR A 175 -19.39 7.14 8.82
N PRO A 176 -18.20 7.68 9.12
CA PRO A 176 -17.03 6.85 9.41
C PRO A 176 -17.22 6.06 10.72
N PRO A 177 -16.39 5.04 10.97
CA PRO A 177 -16.49 4.22 12.19
C PRO A 177 -16.47 5.02 13.51
N SER A 178 -15.75 6.15 13.56
CA SER A 178 -15.78 7.06 14.71
C SER A 178 -15.51 8.53 14.33
N SER A 179 -15.87 9.46 15.21
CA SER A 179 -15.58 10.89 15.05
C SER A 179 -14.09 11.25 15.14
N HIS A 180 -13.25 10.30 15.54
CA HIS A 180 -11.80 10.48 15.62
C HIS A 180 -11.10 10.07 14.33
N CYS A 181 -11.79 9.44 13.38
CA CYS A 181 -11.23 9.05 12.09
C CYS A 181 -10.60 10.23 11.35
N ARG A 182 -9.42 9.99 10.80
CA ARG A 182 -8.64 10.83 9.89
C ARG A 182 -8.16 9.93 8.77
N GLY A 183 -7.74 10.54 7.67
CA GLY A 183 -7.35 9.81 6.48
C GLY A 183 -8.52 9.03 5.88
N LEU A 184 -8.48 8.81 4.58
CA LEU A 184 -9.47 7.99 3.92
C LEU A 184 -8.82 7.41 2.69
N TRP A 185 -8.80 6.10 2.57
CA TRP A 185 -8.30 5.42 1.38
C TRP A 185 -9.24 4.27 1.02
N HIS A 186 -9.33 3.90 -0.25
CA HIS A 186 -10.15 2.80 -0.72
C HIS A 186 -9.29 1.76 -1.42
N ASP A 187 -9.39 0.49 -1.02
CA ASP A 187 -8.56 -0.61 -1.57
C ASP A 187 -9.13 -1.23 -2.85
N GLY A 188 -10.28 -0.74 -3.31
CA GLY A 188 -11.05 -1.30 -4.42
C GLY A 188 -12.32 -2.04 -3.97
N GLU A 189 -12.40 -2.41 -2.69
CA GLU A 189 -13.56 -3.08 -2.10
C GLU A 189 -14.07 -2.39 -0.82
N TYR A 190 -13.15 -1.85 -0.01
CA TYR A 190 -13.42 -1.27 1.29
C TYR A 190 -12.65 0.03 1.53
N PHE A 191 -13.21 0.86 2.40
CA PHE A 191 -12.54 2.04 2.92
C PHE A 191 -11.62 1.70 4.10
N TRP A 192 -10.55 2.46 4.21
CA TRP A 192 -9.57 2.43 5.27
C TRP A 192 -9.42 3.81 5.89
N THR A 193 -9.32 3.85 7.21
CA THR A 193 -9.15 5.08 7.99
C THR A 193 -8.47 4.77 9.31
N ALA A 194 -7.95 5.78 9.99
CA ALA A 194 -7.38 5.61 11.32
C ALA A 194 -7.80 6.71 12.29
N GLU A 195 -7.83 6.39 13.57
CA GLU A 195 -8.23 7.36 14.59
C GLU A 195 -7.06 8.25 15.04
N SER A 196 -7.30 9.56 15.02
CA SER A 196 -6.44 10.55 15.65
C SER A 196 -6.91 10.85 17.07
N ILE A 197 -6.55 9.99 18.03
CA ILE A 197 -6.83 10.22 19.46
C ILE A 197 -5.58 10.73 20.17
N GLU A 198 -5.77 11.69 21.08
CA GLU A 198 -4.68 12.17 21.93
C GLU A 198 -4.45 11.23 23.11
N SER A 199 -3.18 11.00 23.45
CA SER A 199 -2.73 10.33 24.69
C SER A 199 -3.15 8.87 24.89
N GLN A 200 -3.86 8.25 23.94
CA GLN A 200 -4.17 6.81 23.94
C GLN A 200 -4.17 6.26 22.51
N LEU A 201 -3.95 4.95 22.39
CA LEU A 201 -4.00 4.28 21.08
C LEU A 201 -5.40 4.37 20.50
N GLY A 202 -5.47 4.71 19.21
CA GLY A 202 -6.68 4.62 18.42
C GLY A 202 -6.78 3.28 17.69
N LYS A 203 -7.76 3.20 16.80
CA LYS A 203 -7.97 2.07 15.90
C LYS A 203 -7.60 2.43 14.46
N ILE A 204 -7.24 1.40 13.70
CA ILE A 204 -7.26 1.39 12.24
C ILE A 204 -8.50 0.58 11.85
N TYR A 205 -9.30 1.09 10.90
CA TYR A 205 -10.53 0.43 10.46
C TYR A 205 -10.49 0.13 8.97
N LYS A 206 -11.03 -1.04 8.62
CA LYS A 206 -11.50 -1.42 7.29
C LYS A 206 -13.03 -1.50 7.34
N PHE A 207 -13.74 -0.81 6.44
CA PHE A 207 -15.20 -0.65 6.52
C PHE A 207 -15.85 -0.48 5.15
N ASP A 208 -17.14 -0.79 5.06
CA ASP A 208 -17.90 -0.74 3.80
C ASP A 208 -18.54 0.63 3.52
N LEU A 209 -19.20 0.74 2.35
CA LEU A 209 -19.96 1.91 1.90
C LEU A 209 -21.20 2.23 2.76
N GLN A 210 -21.52 1.41 3.75
CA GLN A 210 -22.58 1.66 4.74
C GLN A 210 -22.00 2.13 6.09
N GLY A 211 -20.68 2.29 6.18
CA GLY A 211 -19.99 2.64 7.41
C GLY A 211 -19.83 1.47 8.39
N GLN A 212 -20.14 0.23 7.98
CA GLN A 212 -19.99 -0.93 8.85
C GLN A 212 -18.53 -1.38 8.87
N VAL A 213 -17.99 -1.54 10.09
CA VAL A 213 -16.63 -2.04 10.29
C VAL A 213 -16.59 -3.52 9.91
N VAL A 214 -15.72 -3.85 8.96
CA VAL A 214 -15.42 -5.21 8.51
C VAL A 214 -14.29 -5.80 9.35
N GLN A 215 -13.25 -5.00 9.61
CA GLN A 215 -12.12 -5.39 10.43
C GLN A 215 -11.50 -4.16 11.10
N GLU A 216 -10.88 -4.38 12.27
CA GLU A 216 -10.19 -3.34 13.01
C GLU A 216 -8.88 -3.84 13.61
N TRP A 217 -7.93 -2.92 13.78
CA TRP A 217 -6.63 -3.16 14.41
C TRP A 217 -6.36 -2.08 15.44
N TRP A 218 -5.60 -2.42 16.48
CA TRP A 218 -5.04 -1.40 17.36
C TRP A 218 -3.92 -0.65 16.61
N ALA A 219 -3.99 0.68 16.59
CA ALA A 219 -2.90 1.48 16.07
C ALA A 219 -1.66 1.31 16.98
N PRO A 220 -0.45 1.22 16.43
CA PRO A 220 0.78 1.08 17.22
C PRO A 220 1.18 2.39 17.93
N ALA A 221 0.56 3.52 17.57
CA ALA A 221 0.79 4.83 18.13
C ALA A 221 -0.51 5.65 18.21
N PHE A 222 -0.54 6.61 19.12
CA PHE A 222 -1.63 7.60 19.20
C PHE A 222 -1.45 8.70 18.15
N ARG A 223 -2.49 9.51 17.91
CA ARG A 223 -2.52 10.54 16.85
C ARG A 223 -2.18 9.97 15.46
N GLY A 224 -2.85 8.87 15.11
CA GLY A 224 -2.84 8.32 13.76
C GLY A 224 -3.49 9.26 12.76
N TRP A 225 -3.11 9.17 11.48
CA TRP A 225 -3.75 9.94 10.43
C TRP A 225 -4.29 9.09 9.30
N GLY A 226 -3.47 8.37 8.54
CA GLY A 226 -3.90 7.55 7.41
C GLY A 226 -3.57 6.07 7.61
N ALA A 227 -4.33 5.21 6.93
CA ALA A 227 -4.02 3.80 6.79
C ALA A 227 -4.30 3.34 5.37
N VAL A 228 -3.37 2.61 4.77
CA VAL A 228 -3.49 1.99 3.45
C VAL A 228 -3.00 0.55 3.51
N THR A 229 -3.28 -0.23 2.47
CA THR A 229 -2.72 -1.57 2.31
C THR A 229 -1.88 -1.68 1.04
N VAL A 230 -0.85 -2.51 1.14
CA VAL A 230 0.05 -2.86 0.03
C VAL A 230 0.37 -4.34 0.12
N SER A 231 0.60 -4.95 -1.03
CA SER A 231 0.89 -6.38 -1.15
C SER A 231 2.31 -6.56 -1.66
N TYR A 232 3.22 -6.95 -0.78
CA TYR A 232 4.61 -7.24 -1.13
C TYR A 232 4.84 -8.74 -1.06
N GLY A 233 5.12 -9.33 -2.21
CA GLY A 233 5.78 -10.63 -2.29
C GLY A 233 7.03 -10.48 -3.12
N PRO A 234 7.82 -11.55 -3.31
CA PRO A 234 8.61 -11.63 -4.52
C PRO A 234 7.67 -11.27 -5.67
N VAL A 235 8.02 -10.24 -6.45
CA VAL A 235 7.29 -9.96 -7.69
C VAL A 235 7.42 -11.24 -8.48
N MET A 236 6.31 -11.96 -8.64
CA MET A 236 6.30 -13.09 -9.56
C MET A 236 6.58 -12.48 -10.92
N LEU A 237 7.81 -12.64 -11.37
CA LEU A 237 8.29 -12.22 -12.67
C LEU A 237 8.51 -13.52 -13.42
N PRO A 238 7.48 -14.01 -14.14
CA PRO A 238 7.57 -15.31 -14.80
C PRO A 238 8.81 -15.34 -15.69
N GLY A 239 9.67 -16.32 -15.43
CA GLY A 239 10.94 -16.52 -16.09
C GLY A 239 12.17 -15.91 -15.42
N ASP A 240 12.06 -15.14 -14.33
CA ASP A 240 13.21 -14.67 -13.50
C ASP A 240 13.59 -15.74 -12.47
N ALA A 241 14.19 -16.82 -12.96
CA ALA A 241 14.55 -17.99 -12.17
C ALA A 241 15.73 -17.74 -11.21
N ASN A 242 16.57 -16.74 -11.49
CA ASN A 242 17.70 -16.38 -10.64
C ASN A 242 17.39 -15.24 -9.63
N CYS A 243 16.14 -14.76 -9.58
CA CYS A 243 15.69 -13.74 -8.65
C CYS A 243 16.41 -12.38 -8.77
N ASP A 244 16.97 -12.05 -9.93
CA ASP A 244 17.73 -10.80 -10.11
C ASP A 244 16.87 -9.63 -10.60
N GLY A 245 15.58 -9.87 -10.86
CA GLY A 245 14.61 -8.88 -11.31
C GLY A 245 14.62 -8.63 -12.82
N VAL A 246 15.41 -9.38 -13.60
CA VAL A 246 15.51 -9.27 -15.06
C VAL A 246 15.30 -10.64 -15.68
N VAL A 247 14.40 -10.74 -16.68
CA VAL A 247 14.23 -12.00 -17.44
C VAL A 247 15.21 -12.03 -18.61
N ASP A 248 16.26 -12.83 -18.50
CA ASP A 248 17.26 -13.02 -19.54
C ASP A 248 17.82 -14.47 -19.64
N VAL A 249 18.92 -14.64 -20.37
CA VAL A 249 19.51 -15.97 -20.62
C VAL A 249 20.09 -16.62 -19.35
N LEU A 250 20.41 -15.83 -18.32
CA LEU A 250 20.88 -16.33 -17.03
C LEU A 250 19.78 -17.13 -16.31
N ASP A 251 18.50 -16.79 -16.52
CA ASP A 251 17.39 -17.56 -15.99
C ASP A 251 17.24 -18.91 -16.65
N VAL A 252 17.38 -18.95 -17.98
CA VAL A 252 17.39 -20.20 -18.74
C VAL A 252 18.49 -21.13 -18.22
N ILE A 253 19.69 -20.60 -17.98
CA ILE A 253 20.80 -21.35 -17.41
C ILE A 253 20.46 -21.85 -15.99
N THR A 254 19.82 -21.00 -15.20
CA THR A 254 19.40 -21.30 -13.82
C THR A 254 18.39 -22.45 -13.76
N ILE A 255 17.36 -22.42 -14.63
CA ILE A 255 16.38 -23.51 -14.78
C ILE A 255 17.06 -24.79 -15.27
N VAL A 256 17.95 -24.72 -16.27
CA VAL A 256 18.68 -25.90 -16.76
C VAL A 256 19.56 -26.52 -15.67
N ASN A 257 20.25 -25.70 -14.88
CA ASN A 257 21.03 -26.19 -13.74
C ASN A 257 20.16 -26.94 -12.73
N TYR A 258 18.98 -26.39 -12.41
CA TYR A 258 18.01 -27.05 -11.54
C TYR A 258 17.55 -28.40 -12.12
N ILE A 259 17.15 -28.44 -13.40
CA ILE A 259 16.74 -29.67 -14.11
C ILE A 259 17.86 -30.74 -14.11
N MET A 260 19.12 -30.31 -14.19
CA MET A 260 20.29 -31.20 -14.12
C MET A 260 20.58 -31.73 -12.70
N GLY A 261 19.77 -31.37 -11.70
CA GLY A 261 19.96 -31.75 -10.31
C GLY A 261 21.09 -30.98 -9.61
N LEU A 262 21.50 -29.85 -10.18
CA LEU A 262 22.34 -28.89 -9.46
C LEU A 262 21.46 -28.06 -8.53
N ASN A 263 22.08 -27.44 -7.53
CA ASN A 263 21.39 -26.54 -6.59
C ASN A 263 21.79 -25.09 -6.89
N PRO A 264 21.23 -24.45 -7.93
CA PRO A 264 21.49 -23.04 -8.19
C PRO A 264 21.03 -22.21 -6.99
N GLU A 265 21.84 -21.22 -6.62
CA GLU A 265 21.54 -20.29 -5.52
C GLU A 265 21.93 -18.88 -5.99
N PRO A 266 21.00 -17.92 -6.01
CA PRO A 266 19.56 -18.07 -5.71
C PRO A 266 18.78 -18.90 -6.76
N PHE A 267 17.59 -19.40 -6.37
CA PHE A 267 16.63 -20.04 -7.27
C PHE A 267 15.18 -19.71 -6.86
N CYS A 268 14.47 -18.98 -7.72
CA CYS A 268 13.07 -18.63 -7.53
C CYS A 268 12.18 -19.66 -8.21
N PHE A 269 11.73 -20.68 -7.47
CA PHE A 269 10.93 -21.78 -8.01
C PHE A 269 9.65 -21.27 -8.70
N GLU A 270 8.96 -20.32 -8.08
CA GLU A 270 7.69 -19.78 -8.59
C GLU A 270 7.87 -18.95 -9.86
N ASN A 271 9.02 -18.31 -10.04
CA ASN A 271 9.35 -17.62 -11.28
C ASN A 271 9.85 -18.60 -12.35
N ALA A 272 10.55 -19.66 -11.93
CA ALA A 272 11.04 -20.71 -12.79
C ALA A 272 9.92 -21.64 -13.31
N ASP A 273 8.81 -21.78 -12.58
CA ASP A 273 7.60 -22.53 -12.98
C ASP A 273 6.67 -21.62 -13.79
N VAL A 274 7.06 -21.33 -15.03
CA VAL A 274 6.44 -20.29 -15.86
C VAL A 274 5.02 -20.69 -16.24
N ASN A 275 4.78 -21.99 -16.44
CA ASN A 275 3.47 -22.52 -16.83
C ASN A 275 2.58 -22.88 -15.62
N GLN A 276 3.10 -22.72 -14.39
CA GLN A 276 2.41 -22.94 -13.12
C GLN A 276 1.89 -24.37 -12.93
N ASP A 277 2.58 -25.37 -13.50
CA ASP A 277 2.23 -26.78 -13.34
C ASP A 277 2.87 -27.45 -12.10
N ASN A 278 3.60 -26.67 -11.30
CA ASN A 278 4.38 -27.06 -10.13
C ASN A 278 5.56 -28.00 -10.46
N THR A 279 6.00 -28.07 -11.73
CA THR A 279 7.08 -28.95 -12.18
C THR A 279 8.08 -28.21 -13.06
N ILE A 280 9.24 -27.87 -12.51
CA ILE A 280 10.33 -27.27 -13.29
C ILE A 280 10.88 -28.26 -14.32
N ASN A 281 10.66 -27.98 -15.60
CA ASN A 281 11.09 -28.80 -16.72
C ASN A 281 11.40 -28.00 -17.99
N LEU A 282 11.55 -28.68 -19.13
CA LEU A 282 11.92 -28.05 -20.40
C LEU A 282 10.83 -27.10 -20.93
N LEU A 283 9.57 -27.29 -20.55
CA LEU A 283 8.47 -26.41 -20.92
C LEU A 283 8.69 -25.00 -20.37
N ASP A 284 9.11 -24.88 -19.10
CA ASP A 284 9.44 -23.59 -18.49
C ASP A 284 10.56 -22.87 -19.22
N VAL A 285 11.62 -23.60 -19.57
CA VAL A 285 12.74 -23.05 -20.36
C VAL A 285 12.25 -22.47 -21.68
N ILE A 286 11.34 -23.15 -22.37
CA ILE A 286 10.78 -22.68 -23.65
C ILE A 286 9.98 -21.41 -23.42
N GLU A 287 9.21 -21.31 -22.34
CA GLU A 287 8.42 -20.13 -22.02
C GLU A 287 9.29 -18.91 -21.67
N VAL A 288 10.37 -19.09 -20.90
CA VAL A 288 11.36 -18.02 -20.67
C VAL A 288 11.95 -17.52 -21.98
N ILE A 289 12.33 -18.44 -22.89
CA ILE A 289 12.85 -18.06 -24.22
C ILE A 289 11.81 -17.27 -25.02
N ASN A 290 10.53 -17.62 -24.92
CA ASN A 290 9.45 -16.90 -25.60
C ASN A 290 9.27 -15.49 -25.04
N ILE A 291 9.38 -15.33 -23.71
CA ILE A 291 9.36 -14.03 -23.03
C ILE A 291 10.52 -13.18 -23.54
N ILE A 292 11.76 -13.68 -23.50
CA ILE A 292 12.97 -12.99 -24.00
C ILE A 292 12.83 -12.62 -25.48
N SER A 293 12.23 -13.51 -26.29
CA SER A 293 12.05 -13.31 -27.72
C SER A 293 10.87 -12.39 -28.09
N GLY A 294 10.10 -11.90 -27.10
CA GLY A 294 8.92 -11.06 -27.34
C GLY A 294 7.77 -11.77 -28.06
N LYS A 295 7.76 -13.11 -28.07
CA LYS A 295 6.70 -13.91 -28.70
C LYS A 295 5.62 -14.20 -27.65
N ARG A 296 4.59 -13.35 -27.58
CA ARG A 296 3.38 -13.67 -26.81
C ARG A 296 2.62 -14.81 -27.49
N PHE A 297 2.40 -15.91 -26.78
CA PHE A 297 1.34 -16.86 -27.13
C PHE A 297 0.03 -16.35 -26.53
N ALA A 298 -0.94 -16.11 -27.40
CA ALA A 298 -2.33 -15.98 -26.98
C ALA A 298 -2.79 -17.37 -26.55
N PHE A 299 -3.13 -17.53 -25.27
CA PHE A 299 -3.96 -18.63 -24.79
C PHE A 299 -5.41 -18.15 -24.73
#